data_AF-A0A233RZ23-F1
#
_entry.id   AF-A0A233RZ23-F1
#
_cell.length_a   1.000
_cell.length_b   1.000
_cell.length_c   1.000
_cell.angle_alpha   90.00
_cell.angle_beta   90.00
_cell.angle_gamma   90.00
#
_symmetry.space_group_name_H-M   'P 1'
#
loop_
_entity.id
_entity.type
_entity.pdbx_description
1 polymer ?
#
loop_
_entity_poly.entity_id
_entity_poly.type
_entity_poly.pdbx_seq_one_letter_code
_entity_poly.pdbx_strand_id
1 'polypeptide(L)'
;MAWAWRTLQGTAGRVRVEEPAARTGWSRRHLERRFRCRTGLTPKGVAQVMRLQAALRLKEAGASWADAAAQAGHHDQPHFDRTFKAMTGRTPSAFRAGRTAASPHDAQDFVPGQVTSAVLTRRT
;
A
#
# COMPACT_ATOMS: atom_id res chain seq x y z
N MET A 1 8.38 13.78 -9.50
CA MET A 1 7.54 12.55 -9.38
C MET A 1 8.35 11.27 -9.29
N ALA A 2 9.18 10.91 -10.28
CA ALA A 2 9.88 9.60 -10.30
C ALA A 2 10.79 9.38 -9.07
N TRP A 3 11.48 10.42 -8.61
CA TRP A 3 12.25 10.37 -7.36
C TRP A 3 11.35 10.11 -6.15
N ALA A 4 10.29 10.90 -5.95
CA ALA A 4 9.36 10.75 -4.84
C ALA A 4 8.75 9.35 -4.76
N TRP A 5 8.39 8.78 -5.92
CA TRP A 5 7.91 7.40 -6.02
C TRP A 5 8.98 6.38 -5.62
N ARG A 6 10.20 6.49 -6.15
CA ARG A 6 11.33 5.61 -5.79
C ARG A 6 11.67 5.69 -4.29
N THR A 7 11.64 6.88 -3.70
CA THR A 7 11.87 7.07 -2.26
C THR A 7 10.79 6.40 -1.42
N LEU A 8 9.52 6.53 -1.81
CA LEU A 8 8.42 5.82 -1.14
C LEU A 8 8.58 4.30 -1.27
N GLN A 9 8.93 3.79 -2.46
CA GLN A 9 9.17 2.36 -2.65
C GLN A 9 10.35 1.83 -1.83
N GLY A 10 11.52 2.49 -1.89
CA GLY A 10 12.72 2.06 -1.19
C GLY A 10 12.59 2.06 0.34
N THR A 11 11.65 2.84 0.88
CA THR A 11 11.39 2.91 2.32
C THR A 11 10.12 2.18 2.74
N ALA A 12 9.42 1.53 1.81
CA ALA A 12 8.10 0.95 2.03
C ALA A 12 7.09 1.94 2.63
N GLY A 13 7.15 3.22 2.22
CA GLY A 13 6.25 4.27 2.70
C GLY A 13 6.56 4.81 4.10
N ARG A 14 7.73 4.49 4.67
CA ARG A 14 8.16 4.98 6.00
C ARG A 14 8.70 6.42 5.99
N VAL A 15 9.10 6.95 4.83
CA VAL A 15 9.56 8.34 4.69
C VAL A 15 8.41 9.33 4.86
N ARG A 16 8.69 10.44 5.53
CA ARG A 16 7.77 11.58 5.65
C ARG A 16 7.54 12.22 4.28
N VAL A 17 6.28 12.45 3.92
CA VAL A 17 5.87 12.93 2.58
C VAL A 17 6.39 14.34 2.28
N GLU A 18 6.76 15.08 3.31
CA GLU A 18 7.33 16.42 3.27
C GLU A 18 8.74 16.44 2.64
N GLU A 19 9.53 15.38 2.85
CA GLU A 19 10.91 15.29 2.36
C GLU A 19 11.00 15.20 0.82
N PRO A 20 10.10 14.47 0.12
CA PRO A 20 10.00 14.54 -1.34
C PRO A 20 9.59 15.87 -1.96
N ALA A 21 8.87 16.73 -1.25
CA ALA A 21 8.52 18.05 -1.78
C ALA A 21 9.77 18.94 -1.88
N ALA A 22 10.60 18.94 -0.83
CA ALA A 22 11.82 19.75 -0.75
C ALA A 22 12.83 19.41 -1.87
N ARG A 23 13.04 18.12 -2.18
CA ARG A 23 14.01 17.69 -3.19
C ARG A 23 13.54 17.80 -4.64
N THR A 24 12.26 18.02 -4.88
CA THR A 24 11.70 18.16 -6.24
C THR A 24 11.48 19.60 -6.67
N GLY A 25 11.67 20.56 -5.77
CA GLY A 25 11.34 21.97 -6.00
C GLY A 25 9.84 22.23 -6.14
N TRP A 26 9.00 21.25 -5.79
CA TRP A 26 7.55 21.36 -5.93
C TRP A 26 6.91 21.74 -4.60
N SER A 27 5.89 22.59 -4.67
CA SER A 27 5.01 22.77 -3.52
C SER A 27 4.29 21.46 -3.19
N ARG A 28 3.97 21.28 -1.90
CA ARG A 28 3.21 20.12 -1.43
C ARG A 28 1.91 19.90 -2.22
N ARG A 29 1.16 20.98 -2.49
CA ARG A 29 -0.08 20.94 -3.28
C ARG A 29 0.16 20.44 -4.71
N HIS A 30 1.26 20.85 -5.34
CA HIS A 30 1.63 20.37 -6.67
C HIS A 30 1.96 18.87 -6.62
N LEU A 31 2.77 18.44 -5.64
CA LEU A 31 3.13 17.05 -5.45
C LEU A 31 1.89 16.16 -5.23
N GLU A 32 1.00 16.59 -4.35
CA GLU A 32 -0.27 15.90 -4.07
C GLU A 32 -1.14 15.76 -5.32
N ARG A 33 -1.31 16.85 -6.08
CA ARG A 33 -2.06 16.82 -7.35
C ARG A 33 -1.44 15.84 -8.33
N ARG A 34 -0.11 15.85 -8.50
CA ARG A 34 0.57 14.95 -9.44
C ARG A 34 0.47 13.48 -9.05
N PHE A 35 0.52 13.17 -7.76
CA PHE A 35 0.25 11.83 -7.26
C PHE A 35 -1.19 11.42 -7.54
N ARG A 36 -2.16 12.27 -7.16
CA ARG A 36 -3.58 11.97 -7.36
C ARG A 36 -3.94 11.77 -8.84
N CYS A 37 -3.38 12.58 -9.75
CA CYS A 37 -3.57 12.41 -11.19
C CYS A 37 -2.97 11.11 -11.75
N ARG A 38 -1.97 10.50 -11.09
CA ARG A 38 -1.29 9.30 -11.60
C ARG A 38 -1.74 8.01 -10.93
N THR A 39 -2.09 8.06 -9.64
CA THR A 39 -2.37 6.87 -8.83
C THR A 39 -3.76 6.89 -8.22
N GLY A 40 -4.54 7.98 -8.40
CA GLY A 40 -5.79 8.22 -7.68
C GLY A 40 -5.61 8.58 -6.20
N LEU A 41 -4.40 8.43 -5.66
CA LEU A 41 -4.08 8.60 -4.24
C LEU A 41 -3.14 9.78 -4.01
N THR A 42 -3.19 10.35 -2.81
CA THR A 42 -2.15 11.28 -2.37
C THR A 42 -0.84 10.53 -2.07
N PRO A 43 0.32 11.19 -1.98
CA PRO A 43 1.56 10.51 -1.61
C PRO A 43 1.46 9.85 -0.24
N LYS A 44 0.73 10.47 0.70
CA LYS A 44 0.40 9.88 2.01
C LYS A 44 -0.43 8.60 1.85
N GLY A 45 -1.44 8.61 0.99
CA GLY A 45 -2.26 7.44 0.70
C GLY A 45 -1.43 6.29 0.13
N VAL A 46 -0.56 6.58 -0.86
CA VAL A 46 0.39 5.60 -1.40
C VAL A 46 1.30 5.04 -0.31
N ALA A 47 1.87 5.90 0.53
CA ALA A 47 2.72 5.49 1.65
C ALA A 47 1.97 4.58 2.64
N GLN A 48 0.68 4.82 2.89
CA GLN A 48 -0.12 3.94 3.73
C GLN A 48 -0.39 2.59 3.08
N VAL A 49 -0.66 2.53 1.77
CA VAL A 49 -0.78 1.25 1.05
C VAL A 49 0.50 0.44 1.18
N MET A 50 1.66 1.06 0.97
CA MET A 50 2.96 0.38 1.06
C MET A 50 3.24 -0.16 2.47
N ARG A 51 2.93 0.62 3.52
CA ARG A 51 3.09 0.17 4.91
C ARG A 51 2.14 -0.96 5.26
N LEU A 52 0.89 -0.89 4.81
CA LEU A 52 -0.09 -1.98 4.98
C LEU A 52 0.42 -3.28 4.33
N GLN A 53 0.92 -3.20 3.10
CA GLN A 53 1.50 -4.35 2.40
C GLN A 53 2.74 -4.90 3.13
N ALA A 54 3.59 -4.05 3.70
CA ALA A 54 4.72 -4.47 4.50
C ALA A 54 4.28 -5.20 5.78
N ALA A 55 3.28 -4.68 6.50
CA ALA A 55 2.74 -5.31 7.70
C ALA A 55 2.12 -6.70 7.38
N LEU A 56 1.43 -6.83 6.25
CA LEU A 56 0.90 -8.13 5.81
C LEU A 56 2.01 -9.15 5.53
N ARG A 57 3.08 -8.76 4.83
CA ARG A 57 4.23 -9.65 4.58
C ARG A 57 4.92 -10.10 5.87
N LEU A 58 5.12 -9.17 6.81
CA LEU A 58 5.69 -9.49 8.12
C LEU A 58 4.78 -10.45 8.90
N LYS A 59 3.46 -10.26 8.78
CA LYS A 59 2.50 -11.16 9.40
C LYS A 59 2.52 -12.56 8.78
N GLU A 60 2.65 -12.66 7.46
CA GLU A 60 2.81 -13.93 6.73
C GLU A 60 4.12 -14.62 7.12
N ALA A 61 5.18 -13.87 7.42
CA ALA A 61 6.44 -14.38 7.95
C ALA A 61 6.41 -14.77 9.45
N GLY A 62 5.24 -14.68 10.11
CA GLY A 62 5.04 -15.17 11.48
C GLY A 62 5.05 -14.10 12.58
N ALA A 63 5.26 -12.82 12.26
CA ALA A 63 5.25 -11.76 13.28
C ALA A 63 3.89 -11.61 13.99
N SER A 64 3.90 -11.06 15.21
CA SER A 64 2.66 -10.57 15.84
C SER A 64 2.12 -9.35 15.09
N TRP A 65 0.84 -9.01 15.26
CA TRP A 65 0.30 -7.79 14.64
C TRP A 65 0.94 -6.51 15.21
N ALA A 66 1.29 -6.51 16.49
CA ALA A 66 2.02 -5.41 17.12
C ALA A 66 3.40 -5.21 16.48
N ASP A 67 4.18 -6.29 16.35
CA ASP A 67 5.52 -6.23 15.75
C ASP A 67 5.45 -5.85 14.27
N ALA A 68 4.50 -6.43 13.53
CA ALA A 68 4.30 -6.12 12.12
C ALA A 68 3.92 -4.65 11.91
N ALA A 69 3.06 -4.09 12.75
CA ALA A 69 2.67 -2.68 12.71
C ALA A 69 3.87 -1.76 12.99
N ALA A 70 4.62 -2.05 14.06
CA ALA A 70 5.80 -1.26 14.45
C ALA A 70 6.88 -1.28 13.35
N GLN A 71 7.25 -2.47 12.85
CA GLN A 71 8.25 -2.63 11.80
C GLN A 71 7.81 -2.00 10.46
N ALA A 72 6.51 -2.01 10.16
CA ALA A 72 5.95 -1.33 8.99
C ALA A 72 5.85 0.20 9.15
N GLY A 73 6.19 0.77 10.31
CA GLY A 73 6.19 2.21 10.55
C GLY A 73 4.80 2.78 10.90
N HIS A 74 3.97 1.98 11.58
CA HIS A 74 2.83 2.47 12.34
C HIS A 74 3.25 2.79 13.78
N HIS A 75 2.56 3.74 14.42
CA HIS A 75 2.85 4.15 15.80
C HIS A 75 2.63 3.01 16.79
N ASP A 76 1.50 2.32 16.65
CA ASP A 76 1.08 1.19 17.47
C ASP A 76 0.06 0.32 16.70
N GLN A 77 -0.29 -0.82 17.27
CA GLN A 77 -1.27 -1.73 16.68
C GLN A 77 -2.67 -1.09 16.56
N PRO A 78 -3.25 -0.40 17.58
CA PRO A 78 -4.56 0.24 17.42
C PRO A 78 -4.65 1.25 16.27
N HIS A 79 -3.59 2.05 16.06
CA HIS A 79 -3.50 2.98 14.94
C HIS A 79 -3.40 2.24 13.60
N PHE A 80 -2.64 1.13 13.55
CA PHE A 80 -2.63 0.23 12.39
C PHE A 80 -4.01 -0.34 12.10
N ASP A 81 -4.72 -0.87 13.10
CA ASP A 81 -6.04 -1.49 12.93
C ASP A 81 -7.06 -0.50 12.37
N ARG A 82 -7.10 0.74 12.89
CA ARG A 82 -7.98 1.81 12.38
C ARG A 82 -7.64 2.15 10.93
N THR A 83 -6.35 2.30 10.62
CA THR A 83 -5.88 2.60 9.27
C THR A 83 -6.26 1.45 8.31
N PHE A 84 -6.00 0.21 8.72
CA PHE A 84 -6.27 -0.98 7.93
C PHE A 84 -7.77 -1.10 7.63
N LYS A 85 -8.62 -0.89 8.64
CA LYS A 85 -10.08 -0.90 8.47
C LYS A 85 -10.56 0.24 7.57
N ALA A 86 -10.01 1.45 7.71
CA ALA A 86 -10.35 2.55 6.83
C ALA A 86 -9.99 2.28 5.36
N MET A 87 -8.92 1.53 5.10
CA MET A 87 -8.45 1.21 3.75
C MET A 87 -9.11 -0.04 3.14
N THR A 88 -9.42 -1.05 3.94
CA THR A 88 -9.87 -2.38 3.46
C THR A 88 -11.32 -2.70 3.83
N GLY A 89 -11.95 -1.90 4.67
CA GLY A 89 -13.28 -2.15 5.24
C GLY A 89 -13.30 -3.21 6.35
N ARG A 90 -12.18 -3.90 6.62
CA ARG A 90 -12.11 -5.04 7.57
C ARG A 90 -10.97 -4.84 8.56
N THR A 91 -11.03 -5.48 9.72
CA THR A 91 -9.86 -5.52 10.63
C THR A 91 -8.78 -6.44 10.06
N PRO A 92 -7.49 -6.29 10.44
CA PRO A 92 -6.41 -7.14 9.93
C PRO A 92 -6.67 -8.63 10.13
N SER A 93 -7.15 -9.02 11.32
CA SER A 93 -7.50 -10.41 11.63
C SER A 93 -8.66 -10.94 10.78
N ALA A 94 -9.72 -10.17 10.59
CA ALA A 94 -10.85 -10.57 9.75
C ALA A 94 -10.48 -10.67 8.27
N PHE A 95 -9.65 -9.73 7.78
CA PHE A 95 -9.11 -9.76 6.43
C PHE A 95 -8.27 -11.03 6.21
N ARG A 96 -7.41 -11.39 7.17
CA ARG A 96 -6.58 -12.60 7.09
C ARG A 96 -7.42 -13.87 7.15
N ALA A 97 -8.39 -13.95 8.06
CA ALA A 97 -9.28 -15.10 8.16
C ALA A 97 -10.01 -15.35 6.82
N GLY A 98 -10.50 -14.28 6.17
CA GLY A 98 -11.08 -14.38 4.84
C GLY A 98 -10.11 -14.84 3.74
N ARG A 99 -8.82 -14.49 3.83
CA ARG A 99 -7.77 -14.98 2.91
C ARG A 99 -7.38 -16.43 3.12
N THR A 100 -7.47 -16.93 4.35
CA THR A 100 -7.19 -18.34 4.66
C THR A 100 -8.40 -19.24 4.37
N ALA A 101 -9.61 -18.69 4.54
CA ALA A 101 -10.86 -19.37 4.20
C ALA A 101 -11.12 -19.42 2.70
N ALA A 102 -10.70 -18.40 1.95
CA ALA A 102 -10.58 -18.50 0.49
C ALA A 102 -9.49 -19.53 0.19
N SER A 103 -9.87 -20.67 -0.37
CA SER A 103 -8.88 -21.67 -0.76
C SER A 103 -7.97 -21.07 -1.83
N PRO A 104 -6.69 -21.47 -1.94
CA PRO A 104 -5.86 -21.07 -3.10
C PRO A 104 -6.50 -21.47 -4.44
N HIS A 105 -7.48 -22.39 -4.42
CA HIS A 105 -8.35 -22.72 -5.54
C HIS A 105 -9.36 -21.62 -5.94
N ASP A 106 -9.75 -20.68 -5.06
CA ASP A 106 -10.66 -19.58 -5.43
C ASP A 106 -9.95 -18.50 -6.28
N ALA A 107 -8.62 -18.52 -6.32
CA ALA A 107 -7.85 -17.77 -7.31
C ALA A 107 -7.99 -18.34 -8.75
N GLN A 108 -8.62 -19.53 -8.90
CA GLN A 108 -8.96 -20.16 -10.17
C GLN A 108 -10.35 -19.78 -10.69
N ASP A 109 -11.07 -18.84 -10.06
CA ASP A 109 -12.14 -18.07 -10.72
C ASP A 109 -11.60 -17.17 -11.86
N PHE A 110 -10.31 -17.31 -12.19
CA PHE A 110 -9.76 -17.00 -13.50
C PHE A 110 -10.42 -17.87 -14.57
N VAL A 111 -11.34 -17.30 -15.34
CA VAL A 111 -11.84 -17.91 -16.58
C VAL A 111 -10.65 -18.01 -17.56
N PRO A 112 -10.21 -19.22 -17.95
CA PRO A 112 -9.12 -19.37 -18.93
C PRO A 112 -9.56 -18.73 -20.26
N GLY A 113 -8.84 -17.68 -20.68
CA GLY A 113 -9.06 -17.02 -21.97
C GLY A 113 -9.62 -15.60 -21.91
N GLN A 114 -9.96 -15.04 -20.74
CA GLN A 114 -10.29 -13.60 -20.63
C GLN A 114 -9.25 -12.84 -19.83
N VAL A 115 -8.46 -12.02 -20.52
CA VAL A 115 -7.51 -11.08 -19.94
C VAL A 115 -8.29 -10.01 -19.17
N THR A 116 -8.48 -10.19 -17.86
CA THR A 116 -9.17 -9.22 -16.97
C THR A 116 -8.29 -8.04 -16.56
N SER A 117 -7.17 -7.80 -17.23
CA SER A 117 -6.40 -6.58 -17.06
C SER A 117 -5.77 -6.19 -18.39
N ALA A 118 -6.39 -5.20 -19.05
CA ALA A 118 -5.77 -4.49 -20.16
C ALA A 118 -4.51 -3.78 -19.62
N VAL A 119 -3.36 -4.45 -19.74
CA VAL A 119 -2.06 -3.84 -19.54
C VAL A 119 -1.90 -2.78 -20.62
N LEU A 120 -2.06 -1.51 -20.25
CA LEU A 120 -1.71 -0.35 -21.07
C LEU A 120 -0.19 -0.27 -21.21
N THR A 121 0.39 -1.07 -22.10
CA THR A 121 1.75 -0.84 -22.59
C THR A 121 1.68 0.23 -23.67
N ARG A 122 2.09 1.45 -23.31
CA ARG A 122 2.34 2.53 -24.27
C ARG A 122 3.50 2.13 -25.18
N ARG A 123 3.26 2.08 -26.49
CA ARG A 123 4.31 2.01 -27.52
C ARG A 123 4.90 3.41 -27.75
N THR A 124 6.21 3.50 -27.77
CA THR A 124 6.98 4.47 -28.57
C THR A 124 7.14 3.93 -29.98
#